data_AF-R9J0Y2-F1
#
_entry.id   AF-R9J0Y2-F1
#
_cell.length_a   1.000
_cell.length_b   1.000
_cell.length_c   1.000
_cell.angle_alpha   90.00
_cell.angle_beta   90.00
_cell.angle_gamma   90.00
#
_symmetry.space_group_name_H-M   'P 1'
#
loop_
_entity.id
_entity.type
_entity.pdbx_description
1 polymer ?
#
loop_
_entity_poly.entity_id
_entity_poly.type
_entity_poly.pdbx_seq_one_letter_code
_entity_poly.pdbx_strand_id
1 'polypeptide(L)'
;MYEQLTDILGELPQEEYGSWIIDRENDGSPEHPIQMPFVSYSGLVRKLMDAVFTFEKNHPEYGLNRYRDILEQNGIKWGNVSMDAVNVANKDGICVMALLLGAVRTERFCDGALLGFFQKGSIQRWLERLKEIDGGGTDKRDEIFDLKRLPAILAKPRMLTGIERYRSIMEKLWRVDVSLDERFQKTYENFYTLGRYSKEFRRDYFAYMERCKETVPSFEEALSYFLKYGTLEVSFSSKLVHTLDPEQPIWDKNVTDRHFGYKIPAYGTKDREKKILDRYKRYKRDFLNYVASDDGKAVIRAFDEAFPKTGFTDLKKVDFVLWQDVGEEEQE
;
A
#
# COMPACT_ATOMS: atom_id res chain seq x y z
N MET A 1 4.06 4.54 15.31
CA MET A 1 4.01 5.62 14.29
C MET A 1 2.98 6.69 14.67
N TYR A 2 1.79 6.28 15.09
CA TYR A 2 0.69 7.10 15.58
C TYR A 2 0.58 7.16 17.11
N GLU A 3 1.55 6.67 17.87
CA GLU A 3 1.57 6.61 19.35
C GLU A 3 1.04 7.89 20.03
N GLN A 4 1.51 9.08 19.63
CA GLN A 4 1.03 10.35 20.19
C GLN A 4 -0.48 10.59 20.03
N LEU A 5 -1.09 10.04 18.97
CA LEU A 5 -2.53 10.10 18.72
C LEU A 5 -3.26 8.98 19.46
N THR A 6 -2.69 7.78 19.51
CA THR A 6 -3.36 6.58 20.03
C THR A 6 -3.28 6.48 21.55
N ASP A 7 -2.34 7.16 22.20
CA ASP A 7 -2.27 7.29 23.66
C ASP A 7 -3.54 7.94 24.25
N ILE A 8 -4.19 8.81 23.47
CA ILE A 8 -5.45 9.49 23.82
C ILE A 8 -6.58 8.49 24.07
N LEU A 9 -6.53 7.29 23.48
CA LEU A 9 -7.53 6.24 23.70
C LEU A 9 -7.64 5.80 25.16
N GLY A 10 -6.55 5.86 25.93
CA GLY A 10 -6.57 5.50 27.35
C GLY A 10 -7.36 6.48 28.23
N GLU A 11 -7.58 7.69 27.73
CA GLU A 11 -8.29 8.79 28.42
C GLU A 11 -9.78 8.87 27.96
N LEU A 12 -10.16 8.15 26.89
CA LEU A 12 -11.54 7.99 26.43
C LEU A 12 -12.22 6.80 27.16
N PRO A 13 -13.48 6.87 27.67
CA PRO A 13 -14.46 7.97 27.72
C PRO A 13 -14.54 8.62 29.12
N GLN A 14 -13.41 8.78 29.82
CA GLN A 14 -13.40 9.20 31.23
C GLN A 14 -13.69 10.71 31.45
N GLU A 15 -13.79 11.50 30.37
CA GLU A 15 -14.01 12.95 30.40
C GLU A 15 -15.17 13.41 29.48
N GLU A 16 -15.81 14.54 29.84
CA GLU A 16 -16.66 15.28 28.89
C GLU A 16 -15.81 15.93 27.79
N TYR A 17 -16.20 15.79 26.53
CA TYR A 17 -15.41 16.30 25.38
C TYR A 17 -15.46 17.82 25.22
N GLY A 18 -16.52 18.46 25.72
CA GLY A 18 -16.72 19.91 25.66
C GLY A 18 -18.18 20.28 25.85
N SER A 19 -18.41 21.56 26.12
CA SER A 19 -19.74 22.12 26.37
C SER A 19 -19.99 23.39 25.56
N TRP A 20 -21.25 23.59 25.17
CA TRP A 20 -21.68 24.82 24.51
C TRP A 20 -21.76 25.96 25.50
N ILE A 21 -21.04 27.04 25.22
CA ILE A 21 -21.16 28.30 25.93
C ILE A 21 -22.12 29.17 25.14
N ILE A 22 -23.28 29.44 25.74
CA ILE A 22 -24.34 30.25 25.15
C ILE A 22 -24.49 31.48 26.01
N ASP A 23 -24.31 32.64 25.40
CA ASP A 23 -24.58 33.92 26.04
C ASP A 23 -26.09 34.05 26.29
N ARG A 24 -26.45 34.25 27.55
CA ARG A 24 -27.83 34.49 28.01
C ARG A 24 -27.96 35.80 28.78
N GLU A 25 -26.86 36.54 28.91
CA GLU A 25 -26.78 37.72 29.78
C GLU A 25 -26.76 39.02 28.95
N ASN A 26 -26.09 39.03 27.80
CA ASN A 26 -26.02 40.20 26.94
C ASN A 26 -27.28 40.35 26.07
N ASP A 27 -27.72 41.59 25.88
CA ASP A 27 -28.97 41.92 25.17
C ASP A 27 -28.76 42.32 23.70
N GLY A 28 -27.51 42.44 23.25
CA GLY A 28 -27.14 42.79 21.88
C GLY A 28 -27.01 44.29 21.64
N SER A 29 -27.06 45.12 22.69
CA SER A 29 -26.73 46.55 22.63
C SER A 29 -25.24 46.79 22.32
N PRO A 30 -24.85 47.98 21.85
CA PRO A 30 -23.44 48.35 21.69
C PRO A 30 -22.63 48.23 22.99
N GLU A 31 -23.25 48.46 24.14
CA GLU A 31 -22.66 48.35 25.47
C GLU A 31 -22.59 46.88 25.96
N HIS A 32 -23.52 46.03 25.52
CA HIS A 32 -23.61 44.61 25.87
C HIS A 32 -23.83 43.74 24.61
N PRO A 33 -22.81 43.58 23.75
CA PRO A 33 -22.93 42.80 22.53
C PRO A 33 -23.08 41.31 22.85
N ILE A 34 -23.96 40.62 22.12
CA ILE A 34 -24.14 39.16 22.24
C ILE A 34 -22.86 38.47 21.77
N GLN A 35 -22.30 37.63 22.65
CA GLN A 35 -21.27 36.68 22.26
C GLN A 35 -21.90 35.51 21.50
N MET A 36 -21.40 35.27 20.28
CA MET A 36 -21.84 34.13 19.48
C MET A 36 -21.56 32.81 20.22
N PRO A 37 -22.50 31.85 20.23
CA PRO A 37 -22.28 30.55 20.86
C PRO A 37 -21.05 29.85 20.32
N PHE A 38 -20.25 29.30 21.22
CA PHE A 38 -19.04 28.56 20.89
C PHE A 38 -18.88 27.33 21.79
N VAL A 39 -18.04 26.39 21.38
CA VAL A 39 -17.75 25.19 22.17
C VAL A 39 -16.47 25.38 22.98
N SER A 40 -16.57 25.18 24.30
CA SER A 40 -15.41 25.05 25.17
C SER A 40 -14.98 23.59 25.22
N TYR A 41 -13.89 23.26 24.52
CA TYR A 41 -13.34 21.90 24.48
C TYR A 41 -12.57 21.52 25.74
N SER A 42 -12.54 20.22 26.07
CA SER A 42 -11.73 19.69 27.17
C SER A 42 -10.23 19.70 26.85
N GLY A 43 -9.40 19.44 27.86
CA GLY A 43 -7.94 19.29 27.69
C GLY A 43 -7.61 18.17 26.71
N LEU A 44 -8.34 17.05 26.79
CA LEU A 44 -8.21 15.90 25.91
C LEU A 44 -8.43 16.26 24.43
N VAL A 45 -9.49 17.01 24.11
CA VAL A 45 -9.78 17.39 22.72
C VAL A 45 -8.70 18.34 22.18
N ARG A 46 -8.21 19.29 23.00
CA ARG A 46 -7.08 20.15 22.59
C ARG A 46 -5.81 19.34 22.32
N LYS A 47 -5.50 18.35 23.18
CA LYS A 47 -4.37 17.43 22.99
C LYS A 47 -4.47 16.66 21.67
N LEU A 48 -5.67 16.18 21.30
CA LEU A 48 -5.89 15.57 19.99
C LEU A 48 -5.61 16.54 18.84
N MET A 49 -6.14 17.76 18.91
CA MET A 49 -5.94 18.76 17.86
C MET A 49 -4.45 19.03 17.63
N ASP A 50 -3.70 19.23 18.72
CA ASP A 50 -2.25 19.47 18.67
C ASP A 50 -1.48 18.27 18.11
N ALA A 51 -1.85 17.05 18.50
CA ALA A 51 -1.26 15.82 17.97
C ALA A 51 -1.53 15.67 16.46
N VAL A 52 -2.74 15.96 15.99
CA VAL A 52 -3.10 15.91 14.56
C VAL A 52 -2.29 16.93 13.75
N PHE A 53 -2.18 18.18 14.21
CA PHE A 53 -1.39 19.20 13.52
C PHE A 53 0.12 18.91 13.56
N THR A 54 0.63 18.41 14.69
CA THR A 54 2.03 17.99 14.82
C THR A 54 2.35 16.85 13.87
N PHE A 55 1.45 15.86 13.75
CA PHE A 55 1.61 14.75 12.81
C PHE A 55 1.64 15.26 11.36
N GLU A 56 0.71 16.12 10.94
CA GLU A 56 0.68 16.67 9.58
C GLU A 56 1.99 17.40 9.21
N LYS A 57 2.54 18.17 10.16
CA LYS A 57 3.80 18.89 9.97
C LYS A 57 5.00 17.95 9.86
N ASN A 58 5.06 16.91 10.68
CA ASN A 58 6.21 16.01 10.77
C ASN A 58 6.20 14.92 9.70
N HIS A 59 5.05 14.65 9.07
CA HIS A 59 4.86 13.59 8.08
C HIS A 59 4.38 14.13 6.72
N PRO A 60 5.17 14.98 6.03
CA PRO A 60 4.80 15.54 4.72
C PRO A 60 4.57 14.45 3.64
N GLU A 61 5.16 13.26 3.80
CA GLU A 61 4.97 12.10 2.94
C GLU A 61 3.52 11.59 2.91
N TYR A 62 2.68 11.94 3.89
CA TYR A 62 1.26 11.61 3.91
C TYR A 62 0.43 12.52 3.00
N GLY A 63 0.95 13.67 2.57
CA GLY A 63 0.24 14.60 1.70
C GLY A 63 -1.08 15.15 2.29
N LEU A 64 -1.17 15.25 3.63
CA LEU A 64 -2.40 15.64 4.34
C LEU A 64 -2.82 17.10 4.07
N ASN A 65 -1.95 17.94 3.52
CA ASN A 65 -2.34 19.24 2.97
C ASN A 65 -3.43 19.14 1.89
N ARG A 66 -3.57 17.96 1.26
CA ARG A 66 -4.62 17.61 0.29
C ARG A 66 -5.62 16.58 0.84
N TYR A 67 -5.90 16.60 2.14
CA TYR A 67 -6.81 15.66 2.79
C TYR A 67 -8.17 15.51 2.08
N ARG A 68 -8.72 16.57 1.49
CA ARG A 68 -9.98 16.50 0.71
C ARG A 68 -9.87 15.54 -0.47
N ASP A 69 -8.80 15.63 -1.24
CA ASP A 69 -8.55 14.77 -2.39
C ASP A 69 -8.31 13.32 -1.95
N ILE A 70 -7.66 13.13 -0.78
CA ILE A 70 -7.43 11.80 -0.18
C ILE A 70 -8.77 11.17 0.20
N LEU A 71 -9.66 11.93 0.84
CA LEU A 71 -11.01 11.46 1.20
C LEU A 71 -11.80 11.11 -0.07
N GLU A 72 -11.79 11.97 -1.08
CA GLU A 72 -12.52 11.75 -2.34
C GLU A 72 -12.02 10.50 -3.08
N GLN A 73 -10.70 10.31 -3.19
CA GLN A 73 -10.10 9.11 -3.78
C GLN A 73 -10.44 7.83 -3.02
N ASN A 74 -10.81 7.95 -1.73
CA ASN A 74 -11.26 6.85 -0.89
C ASN A 74 -12.79 6.67 -0.87
N GLY A 75 -13.51 7.40 -1.73
CA GLY A 75 -14.97 7.37 -1.84
C GLY A 75 -15.69 8.11 -0.71
N ILE A 76 -15.01 9.02 -0.02
CA ILE A 76 -15.53 9.73 1.16
C ILE A 76 -15.72 11.20 0.81
N LYS A 77 -16.97 11.69 0.87
CA LYS A 77 -17.24 13.12 0.72
C LYS A 77 -16.89 13.84 2.03
N TRP A 78 -16.25 15.00 1.93
CA TRP A 78 -15.96 15.81 3.11
C TRP A 78 -17.27 16.41 3.67
N GLY A 79 -17.66 15.98 4.87
CA GLY A 79 -18.87 16.41 5.57
C GLY A 79 -19.25 15.49 6.72
N ASN A 80 -19.93 16.03 7.73
CA ASN A 80 -20.17 15.34 9.01
C ASN A 80 -20.83 13.97 8.86
N VAL A 81 -21.88 13.86 8.03
CA VAL A 81 -22.60 12.59 7.81
C VAL A 81 -21.73 11.58 7.08
N SER A 82 -21.09 11.98 5.98
CA SER A 82 -20.31 11.06 5.14
C SER A 82 -19.05 10.57 5.84
N MET A 83 -18.40 11.38 6.66
CA MET A 83 -17.18 11.00 7.37
C MET A 83 -17.47 10.08 8.56
N ASP A 84 -18.55 10.36 9.29
CA ASP A 84 -18.97 9.53 10.43
C ASP A 84 -19.37 8.11 10.01
N ALA A 85 -20.06 7.98 8.86
CA ALA A 85 -20.53 6.71 8.32
C ALA A 85 -19.43 5.83 7.69
N VAL A 86 -18.17 6.29 7.65
CA VAL A 86 -17.08 5.53 7.03
C VAL A 86 -16.77 4.27 7.83
N ASN A 87 -16.77 3.13 7.16
CA ASN A 87 -16.11 1.93 7.67
C ASN A 87 -14.60 2.09 7.52
N VAL A 88 -13.90 2.25 8.64
CA VAL A 88 -12.44 2.47 8.67
C VAL A 88 -11.61 1.19 8.77
N ALA A 89 -12.25 0.02 8.92
CA ALA A 89 -11.54 -1.26 9.11
C ALA A 89 -10.58 -1.59 7.96
N ASN A 90 -10.92 -1.19 6.72
CA ASN A 90 -10.11 -1.41 5.52
C ASN A 90 -9.39 -0.15 5.02
N LYS A 91 -9.35 0.92 5.83
CA LYS A 91 -8.71 2.18 5.45
C LYS A 91 -7.28 2.19 5.94
N ASP A 92 -6.38 2.69 5.10
CA ASP A 92 -4.97 2.87 5.42
C ASP A 92 -4.76 4.08 6.35
N GLY A 93 -3.57 4.17 6.94
CA GLY A 93 -3.26 5.25 7.86
C GLY A 93 -3.33 6.65 7.23
N ILE A 94 -3.10 6.76 5.91
CA ILE A 94 -3.23 8.03 5.18
C ILE A 94 -4.69 8.47 5.13
N CYS A 95 -5.61 7.58 4.79
CA CYS A 95 -7.04 7.87 4.77
C CYS A 95 -7.57 8.19 6.18
N VAL A 96 -7.14 7.46 7.20
CA VAL A 96 -7.59 7.67 8.58
C VAL A 96 -7.04 8.99 9.13
N MET A 97 -5.78 9.33 8.85
CA MET A 97 -5.24 10.65 9.20
C MET A 97 -5.94 11.80 8.45
N ALA A 98 -6.35 11.57 7.19
CA ALA A 98 -7.13 12.55 6.44
C ALA A 98 -8.54 12.77 7.03
N LEU A 99 -9.17 11.74 7.61
CA LEU A 99 -10.42 11.86 8.37
C LEU A 99 -10.23 12.72 9.62
N LEU A 100 -9.20 12.43 10.42
CA LEU A 100 -8.87 13.18 11.64
C LEU A 100 -8.57 14.66 11.34
N LEU A 101 -7.68 14.92 10.37
CA LEU A 101 -7.37 16.29 9.96
C LEU A 101 -8.59 17.01 9.37
N GLY A 102 -9.41 16.28 8.60
CA GLY A 102 -10.67 16.80 8.06
C GLY A 102 -11.63 17.22 9.16
N ALA A 103 -11.78 16.44 10.23
CA ALA A 103 -12.64 16.75 11.37
C ALA A 103 -12.11 17.95 12.17
N VAL A 104 -10.81 17.97 12.50
CA VAL A 104 -10.18 19.09 13.23
C VAL A 104 -10.23 20.39 12.43
N ARG A 105 -10.07 20.34 11.09
CA ARG A 105 -10.17 21.54 10.25
C ARG A 105 -11.60 22.03 10.08
N THR A 106 -12.61 21.17 10.10
CA THR A 106 -14.03 21.60 10.04
C THR A 106 -14.41 22.49 11.21
N GLU A 107 -13.80 22.30 12.39
CA GLU A 107 -14.05 23.14 13.57
C GLU A 107 -13.80 24.63 13.31
N ARG A 108 -12.83 24.96 12.45
CA ARG A 108 -12.54 26.36 12.08
C ARG A 108 -13.65 27.03 11.27
N PHE A 109 -14.59 26.24 10.74
CA PHE A 109 -15.66 26.70 9.86
C PHE A 109 -17.05 26.52 10.49
N CYS A 110 -17.18 25.64 11.47
CA CYS A 110 -18.44 25.33 12.13
C CYS A 110 -18.13 24.86 13.55
N ASP A 111 -18.34 25.74 14.53
CA ASP A 111 -18.18 25.40 15.94
C ASP A 111 -19.06 24.21 16.31
N GLY A 112 -18.47 23.27 17.05
CA GLY A 112 -19.10 22.03 17.51
C GLY A 112 -19.13 20.88 16.49
N ALA A 113 -18.57 21.05 15.29
CA ALA A 113 -18.46 19.94 14.33
C ALA A 113 -17.56 18.81 14.87
N LEU A 114 -16.42 19.17 15.49
CA LEU A 114 -15.51 18.22 16.11
C LEU A 114 -16.17 17.54 17.33
N LEU A 115 -16.88 18.31 18.17
CA LEU A 115 -17.66 17.77 19.28
C LEU A 115 -18.64 16.68 18.81
N GLY A 116 -19.31 16.90 17.67
CA GLY A 116 -20.20 15.92 17.06
C GLY A 116 -19.52 14.60 16.69
N PHE A 117 -18.28 14.63 16.16
CA PHE A 117 -17.53 13.40 15.86
C PHE A 117 -17.08 12.66 17.12
N PHE A 118 -16.75 13.38 18.20
CA PHE A 118 -16.47 12.77 19.49
C PHE A 118 -17.70 12.08 20.08
N GLN A 119 -18.84 12.78 20.12
CA GLN A 119 -20.10 12.25 20.66
C GLN A 119 -20.60 11.01 19.91
N LYS A 120 -20.36 10.95 18.60
CA LYS A 120 -20.70 9.79 17.77
C LYS A 120 -19.66 8.66 17.80
N GLY A 121 -18.58 8.84 18.55
CA GLY A 121 -17.47 7.88 18.63
C GLY A 121 -16.64 7.75 17.35
N SER A 122 -16.79 8.65 16.38
CA SER A 122 -16.05 8.59 15.11
C SER A 122 -14.55 8.75 15.37
N ILE A 123 -14.17 9.70 16.23
CA ILE A 123 -12.77 9.91 16.64
C ILE A 123 -12.18 8.66 17.26
N GLN A 124 -12.90 8.03 18.20
CA GLN A 124 -12.46 6.79 18.84
C GLN A 124 -12.22 5.69 17.80
N ARG A 125 -13.19 5.43 16.88
CA ARG A 125 -13.04 4.42 15.82
C ARG A 125 -11.80 4.68 14.94
N TRP A 126 -11.54 5.94 14.62
CA TRP A 126 -10.39 6.32 13.78
C TRP A 126 -9.06 6.14 14.53
N LEU A 127 -9.00 6.52 15.81
CA LEU A 127 -7.81 6.32 16.64
C LEU A 127 -7.54 4.83 16.92
N GLU A 128 -8.58 4.03 17.18
CA GLU A 128 -8.48 2.57 17.32
C GLU A 128 -7.89 1.96 16.05
N ARG A 129 -8.36 2.40 14.88
CA ARG A 129 -7.80 1.96 13.60
C ARG A 129 -6.32 2.33 13.45
N LEU A 130 -5.91 3.54 13.84
CA LEU A 130 -4.48 3.90 13.83
C LEU A 130 -3.67 3.05 14.81
N LYS A 131 -4.24 2.72 15.97
CA LYS A 131 -3.61 1.84 16.96
C LYS A 131 -3.45 0.42 16.44
N GLU A 132 -4.43 -0.10 15.72
CA GLU A 132 -4.31 -1.39 15.01
C GLU A 132 -3.16 -1.35 14.02
N ILE A 133 -3.07 -0.30 13.19
CA ILE A 133 -1.98 -0.16 12.20
C ILE A 133 -0.60 -0.08 12.89
N ASP A 134 -0.50 0.58 14.05
CA ASP A 134 0.73 0.71 14.83
C ASP A 134 1.15 -0.58 15.56
N GLY A 135 0.19 -1.28 16.15
CA GLY A 135 0.42 -2.47 16.97
C GLY A 135 0.83 -3.70 16.18
N GLY A 136 1.21 -3.55 14.92
CA GLY A 136 1.37 -4.66 13.99
C GLY A 136 0.07 -5.44 13.81
N GLY A 137 -1.08 -4.80 14.10
CA GLY A 137 -2.39 -5.29 13.74
C GLY A 137 -2.37 -5.45 12.24
N THR A 138 -2.04 -6.68 11.85
CA THR A 138 -2.35 -7.24 10.56
C THR A 138 -3.73 -6.73 10.27
N ASP A 139 -3.76 -5.82 9.31
CA ASP A 139 -4.95 -5.40 8.62
C ASP A 139 -5.95 -6.55 8.71
N LYS A 140 -7.21 -6.27 9.05
CA LYS A 140 -8.29 -7.09 8.47
C LYS A 140 -8.33 -6.84 6.95
N ARG A 141 -7.18 -6.91 6.26
CA ARG A 141 -7.06 -7.67 5.02
C ARG A 141 -7.46 -9.06 5.47
N ASP A 142 -8.56 -9.56 4.95
CA ASP A 142 -8.71 -10.99 4.77
C ASP A 142 -7.31 -11.56 4.44
N GLU A 143 -6.86 -12.59 5.16
CA GLU A 143 -5.55 -13.23 5.02
C GLU A 143 -4.93 -12.95 3.64
N ILE A 144 -3.75 -12.31 3.57
CA ILE A 144 -3.08 -11.96 2.28
C ILE A 144 -3.14 -13.14 1.29
N PHE A 145 -3.10 -14.34 1.85
CA PHE A 145 -3.35 -15.58 1.16
C PHE A 145 -4.04 -16.60 2.08
N ASP A 146 -5.13 -17.21 1.59
CA ASP A 146 -5.83 -18.31 2.27
C ASP A 146 -5.00 -19.60 2.14
N LEU A 147 -4.35 -20.01 3.23
CA LEU A 147 -3.49 -21.19 3.29
C LEU A 147 -4.21 -22.49 2.89
N LYS A 148 -5.54 -22.56 2.97
CA LYS A 148 -6.31 -23.75 2.57
C LYS A 148 -6.21 -24.02 1.07
N ARG A 149 -5.88 -23.00 0.25
CA ARG A 149 -5.71 -23.13 -1.20
C ARG A 149 -4.34 -23.69 -1.60
N LEU A 150 -3.38 -23.68 -0.67
CA LEU A 150 -1.99 -24.02 -0.94
C LEU A 150 -1.81 -25.40 -1.59
N PRO A 151 -2.44 -26.50 -1.11
CA PRO A 151 -2.29 -27.81 -1.75
C PRO A 151 -2.77 -27.83 -3.21
N ALA A 152 -3.90 -27.17 -3.50
CA ALA A 152 -4.45 -27.10 -4.86
C ALA A 152 -3.56 -26.28 -5.80
N ILE A 153 -2.93 -25.21 -5.30
CA ILE A 153 -1.99 -24.38 -6.07
C ILE A 153 -0.71 -25.16 -6.38
N LEU A 154 -0.10 -25.79 -5.37
CA LEU A 154 1.13 -26.55 -5.53
C LEU A 154 0.95 -27.75 -6.48
N ALA A 155 -0.26 -28.33 -6.55
CA ALA A 155 -0.57 -29.43 -7.46
C ALA A 155 -0.75 -29.02 -8.93
N LYS A 156 -0.82 -27.73 -9.27
CA LYS A 156 -1.05 -27.29 -10.66
C LYS A 156 0.14 -27.72 -11.55
N PRO A 157 -0.07 -28.37 -12.72
CA PRO A 157 1.03 -28.80 -13.60
C PRO A 157 1.97 -27.66 -14.05
N ARG A 158 1.41 -26.45 -14.19
CA ARG A 158 2.16 -25.23 -14.52
C ARG A 158 3.15 -24.78 -13.43
N MET A 159 3.01 -25.25 -12.18
CA MET A 159 4.00 -25.02 -11.13
C MET A 159 5.35 -25.58 -11.54
N LEU A 160 5.41 -26.89 -11.83
CA LEU A 160 6.65 -27.58 -12.19
C LEU A 160 7.26 -26.98 -13.47
N THR A 161 6.44 -26.78 -14.51
CA THR A 161 6.90 -26.16 -15.76
C THR A 161 7.47 -24.76 -15.52
N GLY A 162 6.82 -23.98 -14.65
CA GLY A 162 7.27 -22.64 -14.30
C GLY A 162 8.57 -22.66 -13.51
N ILE A 163 8.72 -23.56 -12.53
CA ILE A 163 9.93 -23.74 -11.74
C ILE A 163 11.11 -24.09 -12.65
N GLU A 164 10.94 -25.06 -13.55
CA GLU A 164 11.98 -25.47 -14.50
C GLU A 164 12.41 -24.32 -15.43
N ARG A 165 11.45 -23.53 -15.93
CA ARG A 165 11.73 -22.36 -16.78
C ARG A 165 12.49 -21.29 -16.00
N TYR A 166 12.05 -20.94 -14.79
CA TYR A 166 12.74 -19.95 -13.97
C TYR A 166 14.15 -20.42 -13.60
N ARG A 167 14.32 -21.70 -13.21
CA ARG A 167 15.63 -22.27 -12.92
C ARG A 167 16.56 -22.20 -14.14
N SER A 168 16.07 -22.53 -15.33
CA SER A 168 16.82 -22.42 -16.59
C SER A 168 17.24 -20.98 -16.91
N ILE A 169 16.39 -19.99 -16.60
CA ILE A 169 16.74 -18.56 -16.72
C ILE A 169 17.88 -18.23 -15.75
N MET A 170 17.74 -18.56 -14.47
CA MET A 170 18.74 -18.24 -13.44
C MET A 170 20.09 -18.94 -13.66
N GLU A 171 20.09 -20.18 -14.15
CA GLU A 171 21.30 -20.93 -14.48
C GLU A 171 22.08 -20.30 -15.64
N LYS A 172 21.38 -19.73 -16.62
CA LYS A 172 21.99 -19.15 -17.83
C LYS A 172 22.31 -17.69 -17.71
N LEU A 173 21.58 -16.93 -16.88
CA LEU A 173 21.66 -15.48 -16.77
C LEU A 173 23.12 -15.00 -16.74
N TRP A 174 23.96 -15.59 -15.90
CA TRP A 174 25.35 -15.16 -15.71
C TRP A 174 26.37 -15.86 -16.63
N ARG A 175 25.92 -16.79 -17.49
CA ARG A 175 26.78 -17.65 -18.32
C ARG A 175 26.78 -17.32 -19.80
N VAL A 176 25.76 -16.62 -20.27
CA VAL A 176 25.57 -16.28 -21.69
C VAL A 176 25.31 -14.79 -21.83
N ASP A 177 25.61 -14.23 -22.99
CA ASP A 177 25.10 -12.91 -23.36
C ASP A 177 23.60 -13.02 -23.66
N VAL A 178 22.76 -12.49 -22.77
CA VAL A 178 21.30 -12.58 -22.87
C VAL A 178 20.74 -11.74 -24.00
N SER A 179 21.51 -10.76 -24.50
CA SER A 179 21.13 -9.96 -25.66
C SER A 179 21.30 -10.71 -26.99
N LEU A 180 22.06 -11.80 -26.99
CA LEU A 180 22.36 -12.62 -28.17
C LEU A 180 21.82 -14.06 -28.09
N ASP A 181 21.63 -14.63 -26.90
CA ASP A 181 21.19 -16.03 -26.73
C ASP A 181 19.67 -16.18 -26.97
N GLU A 182 19.30 -16.64 -28.17
CA GLU A 182 17.89 -16.86 -28.56
C GLU A 182 17.15 -17.86 -27.66
N ARG A 183 17.86 -18.87 -27.12
CA ARG A 183 17.24 -19.87 -26.24
C ARG A 183 16.86 -19.23 -24.90
N PHE A 184 17.75 -18.42 -24.33
CA PHE A 184 17.48 -17.63 -23.13
C PHE A 184 16.32 -16.67 -23.38
N GLN A 185 16.37 -15.90 -24.47
CA GLN A 185 15.32 -14.92 -24.80
C GLN A 185 13.96 -15.61 -24.91
N LYS A 186 13.87 -16.74 -25.63
CA LYS A 186 12.61 -17.49 -25.77
C LYS A 186 12.12 -18.05 -24.43
N THR A 187 13.00 -18.56 -23.57
CA THR A 187 12.61 -19.04 -22.23
C THR A 187 12.12 -17.88 -21.36
N TYR A 188 12.82 -16.76 -21.35
CA TYR A 188 12.45 -15.56 -20.60
C TYR A 188 11.12 -14.97 -21.08
N GLU A 189 10.96 -14.83 -22.40
CA GLU A 189 9.74 -14.31 -23.03
C GLU A 189 8.51 -15.16 -22.69
N ASN A 190 8.66 -16.48 -22.71
CA ASN A 190 7.57 -17.40 -22.36
C ASN A 190 7.25 -17.38 -20.86
N PHE A 191 8.25 -17.19 -20.00
CA PHE A 191 8.05 -17.16 -18.56
C PHE A 191 7.38 -15.85 -18.11
N TYR A 192 7.88 -14.70 -18.58
CA TYR A 192 7.39 -13.39 -18.18
C TYR A 192 6.37 -12.76 -19.14
N THR A 193 5.95 -13.48 -20.18
CA THR A 193 5.03 -13.03 -21.23
C THR A 193 5.53 -11.80 -22.01
N LEU A 194 6.86 -11.65 -22.14
CA LEU A 194 7.50 -10.54 -22.87
C LEU A 194 7.30 -10.66 -24.39
N GLY A 195 6.99 -11.86 -24.91
CA GLY A 195 6.82 -12.12 -26.35
C GLY A 195 5.69 -11.35 -27.03
N ARG A 196 4.73 -10.82 -26.27
CA ARG A 196 3.61 -10.01 -26.79
C ARG A 196 3.99 -8.59 -27.21
N TYR A 197 5.23 -8.17 -26.97
CA TYR A 197 5.73 -6.82 -27.28
C TYR A 197 6.54 -6.78 -28.57
N SER A 198 6.73 -5.56 -29.08
CA SER A 198 7.46 -5.33 -30.32
C SER A 198 8.88 -5.88 -30.26
N LYS A 199 9.40 -6.28 -31.42
CA LYS A 199 10.77 -6.82 -31.53
C LYS A 199 11.81 -5.80 -31.07
N GLU A 200 11.55 -4.52 -31.33
CA GLU A 200 12.41 -3.40 -30.93
C GLU A 200 12.50 -3.28 -29.41
N PHE A 201 11.35 -3.37 -28.71
CA PHE A 201 11.32 -3.34 -27.25
C PHE A 201 12.05 -4.55 -26.65
N ARG A 202 11.78 -5.75 -27.15
CA ARG A 202 12.43 -6.98 -26.66
C ARG A 202 13.95 -6.92 -26.83
N ARG A 203 14.42 -6.44 -27.98
CA ARG A 203 15.85 -6.22 -28.24
C ARG A 203 16.45 -5.22 -27.25
N ASP A 204 15.81 -4.07 -27.04
CA ASP A 204 16.30 -3.06 -26.08
C ASP A 204 16.29 -3.60 -24.64
N TYR A 205 15.27 -4.38 -24.28
CA TYR A 205 15.14 -4.99 -22.96
C TYR A 205 16.28 -5.96 -22.64
N PHE A 206 16.58 -6.91 -23.54
CA PHE A 206 17.68 -7.85 -23.32
C PHE A 206 19.06 -7.18 -23.42
N ALA A 207 19.22 -6.17 -24.30
CA ALA A 207 20.45 -5.39 -24.35
C ALA A 207 20.70 -4.60 -23.05
N TYR A 208 19.65 -4.04 -22.45
CA TYR A 208 19.74 -3.38 -21.15
C TYR A 208 20.03 -4.39 -20.03
N MET A 209 19.34 -5.54 -20.01
CA MET A 209 19.59 -6.60 -19.04
C MET A 209 21.04 -7.10 -19.06
N GLU A 210 21.63 -7.27 -20.24
CA GLU A 210 23.04 -7.68 -20.37
C GLU A 210 23.98 -6.67 -19.72
N ARG A 211 23.80 -5.37 -19.99
CA ARG A 211 24.60 -4.29 -19.40
C ARG A 211 24.47 -4.26 -17.87
N CYS A 212 23.27 -4.51 -17.37
CA CYS A 212 22.97 -4.53 -15.95
C CYS A 212 23.59 -5.70 -15.17
N LYS A 213 24.23 -6.66 -15.83
CA LYS A 213 24.98 -7.72 -15.13
C LYS A 213 26.24 -7.20 -14.45
N GLU A 214 26.84 -6.14 -14.98
CA GLU A 214 28.02 -5.52 -14.35
C GLU A 214 27.66 -4.78 -13.06
N THR A 215 26.48 -4.15 -13.05
CA THR A 215 25.94 -3.43 -11.90
C THR A 215 24.42 -3.55 -11.92
N VAL A 216 23.90 -4.29 -10.94
CA VAL A 216 22.46 -4.55 -10.83
C VAL A 216 21.75 -3.23 -10.53
N PRO A 217 20.77 -2.81 -11.36
CA PRO A 217 20.06 -1.57 -11.16
C PRO A 217 19.04 -1.69 -10.02
N SER A 218 18.80 -0.59 -9.34
CA SER A 218 17.60 -0.43 -8.52
C SER A 218 16.33 -0.43 -9.38
N PHE A 219 15.18 -0.64 -8.74
CA PHE A 219 13.88 -0.49 -9.41
C PHE A 219 13.68 0.90 -10.02
N GLU A 220 14.18 1.94 -9.35
CA GLU A 220 14.09 3.33 -9.84
C GLU A 220 14.88 3.52 -11.13
N GLU A 221 16.12 3.06 -11.18
CA GLU A 221 16.97 3.16 -12.38
C GLU A 221 16.39 2.37 -13.56
N ALA A 222 15.92 1.15 -13.31
CA ALA A 222 15.27 0.34 -14.33
C ALA A 222 13.96 0.98 -14.82
N LEU A 223 13.15 1.52 -13.90
CA LEU A 223 11.92 2.22 -14.23
C LEU A 223 12.21 3.42 -15.13
N SER A 224 13.14 4.30 -14.74
CA SER A 224 13.50 5.49 -15.51
C SER A 224 14.01 5.14 -16.91
N TYR A 225 14.73 4.02 -17.08
CA TYR A 225 15.16 3.54 -18.41
C TYR A 225 13.97 3.19 -19.33
N PHE A 226 12.93 2.56 -18.77
CA PHE A 226 11.79 2.07 -19.54
C PHE A 226 10.59 3.04 -19.61
N LEU A 227 10.61 4.20 -18.94
CA LEU A 227 9.53 5.20 -18.97
C LEU A 227 9.09 5.58 -20.39
N LYS A 228 10.02 5.57 -21.34
CA LYS A 228 9.76 5.82 -22.77
C LYS A 228 8.72 4.87 -23.40
N TYR A 229 8.38 3.75 -22.72
CA TYR A 229 7.43 2.73 -23.17
C TYR A 229 6.05 2.75 -22.48
N GLY A 230 5.74 3.74 -21.62
CA GLY A 230 4.35 4.06 -21.27
C GLY A 230 3.82 3.53 -19.93
N THR A 231 3.12 2.37 -19.92
CA THR A 231 2.66 1.67 -18.68
C THR A 231 3.33 0.32 -18.43
N LEU A 232 4.07 -0.18 -19.43
CA LEU A 232 4.78 -1.46 -19.44
C LEU A 232 6.03 -1.45 -18.55
N GLU A 233 6.55 -0.25 -18.30
CA GLU A 233 7.76 0.04 -17.53
C GLU A 233 7.70 -0.59 -16.15
N VAL A 234 6.56 -0.53 -15.44
CA VAL A 234 6.54 -0.89 -14.01
C VAL A 234 6.77 -2.39 -13.83
N SER A 235 5.97 -3.22 -14.50
CA SER A 235 6.07 -4.67 -14.34
C SER A 235 7.38 -5.20 -14.91
N PHE A 236 7.78 -4.77 -16.11
CA PHE A 236 8.99 -5.30 -16.74
C PHE A 236 10.29 -4.79 -16.12
N SER A 237 10.29 -3.58 -15.53
CA SER A 237 11.43 -3.12 -14.71
C SER A 237 11.58 -3.98 -13.48
N SER A 238 10.50 -4.27 -12.76
CA SER A 238 10.58 -5.13 -11.57
C SER A 238 10.97 -6.58 -11.90
N LYS A 239 10.55 -7.11 -13.05
CA LYS A 239 10.94 -8.46 -13.54
C LYS A 239 12.43 -8.52 -13.90
N LEU A 240 12.95 -7.46 -14.54
CA LEU A 240 14.37 -7.35 -14.86
C LEU A 240 15.20 -7.30 -13.58
N VAL A 241 14.84 -6.42 -12.66
CA VAL A 241 15.52 -6.25 -11.37
C VAL A 241 15.45 -7.53 -10.56
N HIS A 242 14.30 -8.18 -10.45
CA HIS A 242 14.16 -9.46 -9.75
C HIS A 242 14.99 -10.59 -10.38
N THR A 243 15.13 -10.60 -11.71
CA THR A 243 15.95 -11.62 -12.39
C THR A 243 17.43 -11.45 -12.04
N LEU A 244 17.91 -10.21 -11.91
CA LEU A 244 19.29 -9.91 -11.54
C LEU A 244 19.53 -9.98 -10.03
N ASP A 245 18.53 -9.64 -9.22
CA ASP A 245 18.51 -9.72 -7.76
C ASP A 245 17.20 -10.37 -7.27
N PRO A 246 17.21 -11.71 -7.03
CA PRO A 246 16.04 -12.46 -6.59
C PRO A 246 15.49 -12.10 -5.19
N GLU A 247 16.15 -11.20 -4.46
CA GLU A 247 15.66 -10.62 -3.20
C GLU A 247 14.81 -9.35 -3.44
N GLN A 248 14.50 -9.01 -4.69
CA GLN A 248 13.60 -7.92 -5.04
C GLN A 248 12.22 -8.45 -5.42
N PRO A 249 11.12 -7.88 -4.92
CA PRO A 249 9.77 -8.30 -5.28
C PRO A 249 9.39 -7.88 -6.69
N ILE A 250 8.60 -8.71 -7.36
CA ILE A 250 8.06 -8.45 -8.69
C ILE A 250 6.78 -7.63 -8.55
N TRP A 251 6.68 -6.55 -9.31
CA TRP A 251 5.42 -5.85 -9.53
C TRP A 251 4.64 -6.56 -10.65
N ASP A 252 3.84 -7.55 -10.27
CA ASP A 252 2.90 -8.24 -11.15
C ASP A 252 1.45 -7.92 -10.74
N LYS A 253 0.52 -7.81 -11.69
CA LYS A 253 -0.87 -7.47 -11.39
C LYS A 253 -1.48 -8.51 -10.43
N ASN A 254 -1.21 -9.79 -10.63
CA ASN A 254 -1.82 -10.84 -9.81
C ASN A 254 -1.31 -10.75 -8.37
N VAL A 255 -0.01 -10.64 -8.16
CA VAL A 255 0.54 -10.56 -6.79
C VAL A 255 0.22 -9.19 -6.17
N THR A 256 0.64 -8.12 -6.84
CA THR A 256 0.67 -6.75 -6.28
C THR A 256 -0.72 -6.17 -6.07
N ASP A 257 -1.67 -6.38 -7.00
CA ASP A 257 -3.04 -5.86 -6.91
C ASP A 257 -3.93 -6.80 -6.10
N ARG A 258 -4.00 -8.10 -6.45
CA ARG A 258 -4.95 -9.05 -5.85
C ARG A 258 -4.64 -9.33 -4.37
N HIS A 259 -3.38 -9.53 -4.02
CA HIS A 259 -2.98 -9.93 -2.67
C HIS A 259 -2.57 -8.74 -1.80
N PHE A 260 -1.98 -7.71 -2.40
CA PHE A 260 -1.46 -6.56 -1.66
C PHE A 260 -2.20 -5.24 -1.93
N GLY A 261 -3.16 -5.19 -2.86
CA GLY A 261 -4.00 -4.01 -3.12
C GLY A 261 -3.30 -2.84 -3.81
N TYR A 262 -2.06 -3.03 -4.29
CA TYR A 262 -1.28 -1.97 -4.92
C TYR A 262 -1.57 -1.89 -6.43
N LYS A 263 -2.16 -0.77 -6.83
CA LYS A 263 -2.44 -0.45 -8.24
C LYS A 263 -1.43 0.53 -8.81
N ILE A 264 -1.20 0.52 -10.12
CA ILE A 264 -0.42 1.55 -10.81
C ILE A 264 -1.24 2.85 -10.86
N PRO A 265 -0.67 4.04 -10.63
CA PRO A 265 -1.39 5.30 -10.77
C PRO A 265 -1.87 5.51 -12.22
N ALA A 266 -3.06 6.09 -12.37
CA ALA A 266 -3.68 6.34 -13.67
C ALA A 266 -2.79 7.20 -14.59
N TYR A 267 -2.94 7.02 -15.89
CA TYR A 267 -2.25 7.84 -16.88
C TYR A 267 -2.57 9.33 -16.69
N GLY A 268 -1.58 10.21 -16.89
CA GLY A 268 -1.74 11.67 -16.68
C GLY A 268 -1.74 12.12 -15.20
N THR A 269 -1.59 11.20 -14.25
CA THR A 269 -1.43 11.56 -12.83
C THR A 269 -0.21 12.46 -12.64
N LYS A 270 -0.38 13.64 -12.01
CA LYS A 270 0.76 14.48 -11.61
C LYS A 270 1.72 13.70 -10.71
N ASP A 271 3.02 13.80 -11.01
CA ASP A 271 4.11 13.09 -10.31
C ASP A 271 3.94 11.57 -10.33
N ARG A 272 3.44 11.01 -11.45
CA ARG A 272 3.14 9.57 -11.61
C ARG A 272 4.33 8.68 -11.27
N GLU A 273 5.52 9.01 -11.76
CA GLU A 273 6.75 8.24 -11.50
C GLU A 273 7.07 8.18 -10.01
N LYS A 274 7.11 9.33 -9.33
CA LYS A 274 7.31 9.40 -7.87
C LYS A 274 6.29 8.54 -7.12
N LYS A 275 5.02 8.60 -7.51
CA LYS A 275 3.96 7.77 -6.89
C LYS A 275 4.15 6.28 -7.16
N ILE A 276 4.67 5.88 -8.32
CA ILE A 276 5.03 4.49 -8.61
C ILE A 276 6.15 4.05 -7.66
N LEU A 277 7.21 4.85 -7.52
CA LEU A 277 8.33 4.55 -6.62
C LEU A 277 7.88 4.43 -5.16
N ASP A 278 7.05 5.36 -4.68
CA ASP A 278 6.52 5.32 -3.32
C ASP A 278 5.65 4.09 -3.09
N ARG A 279 4.83 3.71 -4.07
CA ARG A 279 4.01 2.48 -3.99
C ARG A 279 4.88 1.22 -4.03
N TYR A 280 5.91 1.17 -4.87
CA TYR A 280 6.84 0.03 -4.92
C TYR A 280 7.58 -0.14 -3.59
N LYS A 281 8.04 0.95 -2.97
CA LYS A 281 8.68 0.91 -1.64
C LYS A 281 7.75 0.34 -0.57
N ARG A 282 6.49 0.77 -0.53
CA ARG A 282 5.49 0.24 0.40
C ARG A 282 5.15 -1.23 0.11
N TYR A 283 4.93 -1.58 -1.15
CA TYR A 283 4.72 -2.95 -1.58
C TYR A 283 5.87 -3.86 -1.17
N LYS A 284 7.13 -3.45 -1.40
CA LYS A 284 8.31 -4.23 -1.01
C LYS A 284 8.34 -4.50 0.49
N ARG A 285 8.09 -3.47 1.31
CA ARG A 285 8.03 -3.63 2.76
C ARG A 285 6.93 -4.61 3.16
N ASP A 286 5.72 -4.43 2.64
CA ASP A 286 4.58 -5.28 2.99
C ASP A 286 4.79 -6.74 2.53
N PHE A 287 5.39 -6.95 1.36
CA PHE A 287 5.74 -8.28 0.85
C PHE A 287 6.77 -8.96 1.75
N LEU A 288 7.85 -8.26 2.12
CA LEU A 288 8.88 -8.80 3.02
C LEU A 288 8.33 -9.11 4.42
N ASN A 289 7.41 -8.27 4.93
CA ASN A 289 6.71 -8.56 6.18
C ASN A 289 5.86 -9.83 6.07
N TYR A 290 5.18 -10.05 4.93
CA TYR A 290 4.43 -11.28 4.69
C TYR A 290 5.35 -12.50 4.59
N VAL A 291 6.49 -12.41 3.89
CA VAL A 291 7.50 -13.48 3.84
C VAL A 291 7.98 -13.86 5.25
N ALA A 292 8.15 -12.89 6.14
CA ALA A 292 8.58 -13.09 7.52
C ALA A 292 7.47 -13.59 8.47
N SER A 293 6.20 -13.53 8.07
CA SER A 293 5.05 -13.93 8.89
C SER A 293 4.93 -15.45 9.02
N ASP A 294 4.05 -15.91 9.90
CA ASP A 294 3.79 -17.35 10.06
C ASP A 294 3.16 -17.98 8.81
N ASP A 295 2.29 -17.24 8.11
CA ASP A 295 1.70 -17.66 6.83
C ASP A 295 2.76 -17.74 5.74
N GLY A 296 3.61 -16.73 5.60
CA GLY A 296 4.72 -16.75 4.63
C GLY A 296 5.66 -17.92 4.87
N LYS A 297 6.02 -18.18 6.14
CA LYS A 297 6.81 -19.35 6.52
C LYS A 297 6.09 -20.67 6.25
N ALA A 298 4.77 -20.73 6.40
CA ALA A 298 3.98 -21.91 6.05
C ALA A 298 3.99 -22.17 4.54
N VAL A 299 3.85 -21.11 3.71
CA VAL A 299 3.98 -21.19 2.25
C VAL A 299 5.37 -21.70 1.85
N ILE A 300 6.43 -21.16 2.46
CA ILE A 300 7.82 -21.57 2.18
C ILE A 300 8.03 -23.05 2.49
N ARG A 301 7.62 -23.51 3.68
CA ARG A 301 7.75 -24.92 4.07
C ARG A 301 7.02 -25.86 3.10
N ALA A 302 5.77 -25.55 2.78
CA ALA A 302 4.99 -26.38 1.86
C ALA A 302 5.59 -26.40 0.44
N PHE A 303 6.14 -25.26 -0.01
CA PHE A 303 6.82 -25.18 -1.30
C PHE A 303 8.09 -26.04 -1.31
N ASP A 304 8.91 -25.98 -0.27
CA ASP A 304 10.15 -26.76 -0.17
C ASP A 304 9.88 -28.26 -0.03
N GLU A 305 8.79 -28.65 0.64
CA GLU A 305 8.33 -30.03 0.71
C GLU A 305 7.84 -30.55 -0.66
N ALA A 306 7.07 -29.75 -1.40
CA ALA A 306 6.57 -30.12 -2.72
C ALA A 306 7.66 -30.11 -3.81
N PHE A 307 8.61 -29.17 -3.73
CA PHE A 307 9.64 -28.92 -4.74
C PHE A 307 11.03 -28.80 -4.09
N PRO A 308 11.62 -29.91 -3.66
CA PRO A 308 12.89 -29.87 -2.94
C PRO A 308 14.05 -29.41 -3.84
N LYS A 309 15.00 -28.67 -3.24
CA LYS A 309 16.28 -28.25 -3.86
C LYS A 309 16.13 -27.38 -5.12
N THR A 310 15.11 -26.53 -5.17
CA THR A 310 14.95 -25.54 -6.26
C THR A 310 16.07 -24.51 -6.31
N GLY A 311 16.67 -24.19 -5.15
CA GLY A 311 17.65 -23.11 -5.00
C GLY A 311 17.03 -21.71 -5.04
N PHE A 312 15.71 -21.60 -4.91
CA PHE A 312 15.01 -20.33 -4.93
C PHE A 312 15.11 -19.62 -3.58
N THR A 313 15.10 -18.29 -3.60
CA THR A 313 14.98 -17.46 -2.40
C THR A 313 13.59 -17.63 -1.79
N ASP A 314 13.46 -17.37 -0.49
CA ASP A 314 12.16 -17.46 0.19
C ASP A 314 11.14 -16.48 -0.40
N LEU A 315 11.60 -15.27 -0.75
CA LEU A 315 10.82 -14.29 -1.51
C LEU A 315 10.27 -14.90 -2.79
N LYS A 316 11.11 -15.61 -3.57
CA LYS A 316 10.68 -16.20 -4.82
C LYS A 316 9.70 -17.35 -4.63
N LYS A 317 9.87 -18.19 -3.61
CA LYS A 317 8.92 -19.27 -3.30
C LYS A 317 7.52 -18.70 -3.04
N VAL A 318 7.45 -17.66 -2.21
CA VAL A 318 6.20 -16.96 -1.89
C VAL A 318 5.61 -16.29 -3.13
N ASP A 319 6.40 -15.52 -3.88
CA ASP A 319 5.96 -14.89 -5.14
C ASP A 319 5.38 -15.91 -6.11
N PHE A 320 6.01 -17.09 -6.25
CA PHE A 320 5.55 -18.13 -7.15
C PHE A 320 4.16 -18.67 -6.79
N VAL A 321 3.93 -18.91 -5.50
CA VAL A 321 2.63 -19.42 -5.02
C VAL A 321 1.55 -18.38 -5.22
N LEU A 322 1.79 -17.13 -4.79
CA LEU A 322 0.82 -16.04 -4.94
C LEU A 322 0.52 -15.74 -6.41
N TRP A 323 1.53 -15.79 -7.29
CA TRP A 323 1.36 -15.61 -8.72
C TRP A 323 0.46 -16.68 -9.36
N GLN A 324 0.42 -17.87 -8.75
CA GLN A 324 -0.35 -19.02 -9.22
C GLN A 324 -1.74 -19.14 -8.59
N ASP A 325 -2.05 -18.29 -7.60
CA ASP A 325 -3.37 -18.10 -6.99
C ASP A 325 -4.28 -17.18 -7.83
N VAL A 326 -4.49 -17.58 -9.08
CA VAL A 326 -5.55 -17.02 -9.93
C VAL A 326 -6.83 -17.83 -9.73
N GLY A 327 -7.96 -17.13 -9.67
CA GLY A 327 -9.29 -17.73 -9.56
C GLY A 327 -9.62 -18.59 -10.78
N GLU A 328 -10.55 -19.54 -10.62
CA GLU A 328 -10.87 -20.54 -11.65
C GLU A 328 -11.32 -19.93 -13.00
N GLU A 329 -11.75 -18.66 -13.03
CA GLU A 329 -12.29 -17.96 -14.21
C GLU A 329 -11.24 -17.41 -15.20
N GLU A 330 -9.94 -17.41 -14.89
CA GLU A 330 -8.89 -16.95 -15.82
C GLU A 330 -8.22 -18.12 -16.59
N GLN A 331 -8.94 -19.23 -16.79
CA GLN A 331 -8.41 -20.47 -17.40
C GLN A 331 -8.56 -20.56 -18.93
N GLU A 332 -8.97 -19.50 -19.63
CA GLU A 332 -9.08 -19.46 -21.10
C GLU A 332 -8.00 -18.61 -21.79
#